data_AF-A0A941JL29-F1
#
_entry.id   AF-A0A941JL29-F1
#
_cell.length_a   1.000
_cell.length_b   1.000
_cell.length_c   1.000
_cell.angle_alpha   90.00
_cell.angle_beta   90.00
_cell.angle_gamma   90.00
#
_symmetry.space_group_name_H-M   'P 1'
#
loop_
_entity.id
_entity.type
_entity.pdbx_description
1 polymer ?
#
loop_
_entity_poly.entity_id
_entity_poly.type
_entity_poly.pdbx_seq_one_letter_code
_entity_poly.pdbx_strand_id
1 'polypeptide(L)'
;MYQPFVSVAFAVALSGVAGLAQAQTQALVLPTAPEATDAIAEMFSGSGIPKPSEVKLGTCIAALEASHAGQVACTVSVTLGAAINETQLDFYKQGKKWKTQPSASQDQLPFPDPKLHE
;
A
#
# COMPACT_ATOMS: atom_id res chain seq x y z
N MET A 1 58.23 44.93 8.25
CA MET A 1 57.49 45.63 7.18
C MET A 1 56.00 45.53 7.48
N TYR A 2 55.31 46.65 7.33
CA TYR A 2 53.87 46.94 7.47
C TYR A 2 52.86 45.77 7.35
N GLN A 3 51.91 45.72 8.31
CA GLN A 3 50.50 45.35 8.12
C GLN A 3 49.75 46.57 7.51
N PRO A 4 48.61 46.46 6.78
CA PRO A 4 47.35 45.91 7.30
C PRO A 4 46.33 45.23 6.34
N PHE A 5 45.42 44.49 6.99
CA PHE A 5 43.98 44.29 6.73
C PHE A 5 43.40 44.32 5.30
N VAL A 6 42.84 43.18 4.86
CA VAL A 6 41.55 43.15 4.15
C VAL A 6 40.72 41.97 4.65
N SER A 7 39.61 42.28 5.30
CA SER A 7 38.52 41.37 5.65
C SER A 7 37.89 40.80 4.38
N VAL A 8 37.72 39.48 4.29
CA VAL A 8 36.83 38.86 3.30
C VAL A 8 35.84 37.97 4.02
N ALA A 9 34.60 38.45 3.95
CA ALA A 9 33.30 37.90 4.29
C ALA A 9 33.21 36.39 4.60
N PHE A 10 32.66 36.09 5.78
CA PHE A 10 31.92 34.87 6.04
C PHE A 10 30.69 34.79 5.12
N ALA A 11 30.68 33.84 4.19
CA ALA A 11 29.45 33.39 3.53
C ALA A 11 29.03 32.07 4.17
N VAL A 12 28.11 32.13 5.13
CA VAL A 12 27.40 30.96 5.64
C VAL A 12 26.39 30.54 4.57
N ALA A 13 26.75 29.54 3.78
CA ALA A 13 25.82 28.86 2.88
C ALA A 13 24.96 27.88 3.70
N LEU A 14 23.89 28.40 4.29
CA LEU A 14 22.70 27.61 4.61
C LEU A 14 21.95 27.38 3.31
N SER A 15 21.83 26.14 2.84
CA SER A 15 20.65 25.63 2.11
C SER A 15 20.88 24.23 1.57
N GLY A 16 19.93 23.34 1.88
CA GLY A 16 19.64 22.19 1.03
C GLY A 16 19.87 20.83 1.67
N VAL A 17 19.09 20.51 2.71
CA VAL A 17 18.77 19.11 3.01
C VAL A 17 17.81 18.65 1.90
N ALA A 18 18.33 18.37 0.72
CA ALA A 18 17.59 17.68 -0.32
C ALA A 18 17.62 16.18 0.01
N GLY A 19 16.97 15.82 1.12
CA GLY A 19 16.48 14.47 1.33
C GLY A 19 15.37 14.25 0.32
N LEU A 20 15.75 13.97 -0.93
CA LEU A 20 14.85 13.35 -1.88
C LEU A 20 14.51 11.98 -1.29
N ALA A 21 13.40 11.94 -0.56
CA ALA A 21 12.63 10.73 -0.38
C ALA A 21 12.26 10.27 -1.79
N GLN A 22 13.15 9.48 -2.40
CA GLN A 22 12.82 8.64 -3.53
C GLN A 22 11.77 7.68 -2.99
N ALA A 23 10.50 8.05 -3.15
CA ALA A 23 9.41 7.09 -3.22
C ALA A 23 9.79 6.14 -4.35
N GLN A 24 10.47 5.05 -3.98
CA GLN A 24 10.83 4.02 -4.92
C GLN A 24 9.51 3.38 -5.33
N THR A 25 9.06 3.68 -6.54
CA THR A 25 8.01 2.94 -7.23
C THR A 25 8.53 1.54 -7.53
N GLN A 26 8.76 0.74 -6.48
CA GLN A 26 8.97 -0.68 -6.62
C GLN A 26 7.67 -1.21 -7.21
N ALA A 27 7.75 -1.82 -8.40
CA ALA A 27 6.58 -2.39 -9.04
C ALA A 27 5.95 -3.40 -8.07
N LEU A 28 4.81 -3.05 -7.49
CA LEU A 28 4.11 -3.90 -6.55
C LEU A 28 3.67 -5.17 -7.29
N VAL A 29 4.03 -6.33 -6.75
CA VAL A 29 3.47 -7.59 -7.22
C VAL A 29 2.11 -7.72 -6.58
N LEU A 30 1.05 -7.69 -7.39
CA LEU A 30 -0.33 -7.75 -6.93
C LEU A 30 -0.93 -9.14 -7.19
N PRO A 31 -1.90 -9.59 -6.37
CA PRO A 31 -2.73 -10.73 -6.76
C PRO A 31 -3.57 -10.37 -7.99
N THR A 32 -3.93 -11.38 -8.76
CA THR A 32 -5.02 -11.28 -9.74
C THR A 32 -6.38 -11.29 -9.01
N ALA A 33 -7.45 -10.87 -9.68
CA ALA A 33 -8.80 -10.92 -9.09
C ALA A 33 -9.21 -12.32 -8.59
N PRO A 34 -8.97 -13.42 -9.34
CA PRO A 34 -9.21 -14.78 -8.82
C PRO A 34 -8.36 -15.12 -7.59
N GLU A 35 -7.08 -14.75 -7.58
CA GLU A 35 -6.19 -15.00 -6.44
C GLU A 35 -6.62 -14.21 -5.20
N ALA A 36 -7.06 -12.95 -5.35
CA ALA A 36 -7.60 -12.14 -4.28
C ALA A 36 -8.92 -12.73 -3.75
N THR A 37 -9.78 -13.21 -4.65
CA THR A 37 -11.04 -13.89 -4.31
C THR A 37 -10.76 -15.16 -3.49
N ASP A 38 -9.77 -15.94 -3.87
CA ASP A 38 -9.38 -17.15 -3.14
C ASP A 38 -8.76 -16.83 -1.79
N ALA A 39 -7.91 -15.80 -1.70
CA ALA A 39 -7.33 -15.35 -0.44
C ALA A 39 -8.42 -14.88 0.56
N ILE A 40 -9.39 -14.09 0.09
CA ILE A 40 -10.51 -13.61 0.92
C ILE A 40 -11.44 -14.76 1.32
N ALA A 41 -11.72 -15.68 0.40
CA ALA A 41 -12.50 -16.88 0.71
C ALA A 41 -11.84 -17.72 1.81
N GLU A 42 -10.50 -17.79 1.80
CA GLU A 42 -9.75 -18.45 2.87
C GLU A 42 -9.88 -17.71 4.20
N MET A 43 -9.78 -16.37 4.22
CA MET A 43 -10.00 -15.57 5.43
C MET A 43 -11.40 -15.77 6.02
N PHE A 44 -12.41 -16.02 5.19
CA PHE A 44 -13.78 -16.32 5.61
C PHE A 44 -14.01 -17.80 5.97
N SER A 45 -13.05 -18.68 5.73
CA SER A 45 -13.24 -20.12 5.96
C SER A 45 -13.51 -20.40 7.44
N GLY A 46 -14.63 -21.08 7.72
CA GLY A 46 -15.08 -21.38 9.09
C GLY A 46 -15.88 -20.27 9.79
N SER A 47 -16.09 -19.11 9.16
CA SER A 47 -16.88 -18.00 9.71
C SER A 47 -18.38 -18.08 9.42
N GLY A 48 -18.81 -18.99 8.53
CA GLY A 48 -20.18 -19.03 8.01
C GLY A 48 -20.49 -17.97 6.95
N ILE A 49 -19.55 -17.07 6.63
CA ILE A 49 -19.66 -16.12 5.52
C ILE A 49 -19.44 -16.88 4.21
N PRO A 50 -20.32 -16.73 3.19
CA PRO A 50 -20.15 -17.39 1.91
C PRO A 50 -18.91 -16.88 1.17
N LYS A 51 -18.37 -17.70 0.25
CA LYS A 51 -17.31 -17.28 -0.66
C LYS A 51 -17.77 -16.07 -1.48
N PRO A 52 -16.94 -15.02 -1.65
CA PRO A 52 -17.25 -13.92 -2.56
C PRO A 52 -17.48 -14.42 -3.99
N SER A 53 -18.51 -13.89 -4.66
CA SER A 53 -18.74 -14.18 -6.08
C SER A 53 -17.78 -13.41 -6.99
N GLU A 54 -17.29 -12.26 -6.52
CA GLU A 54 -16.31 -11.43 -7.23
C GLU A 54 -15.50 -10.62 -6.20
N VAL A 55 -14.22 -10.39 -6.53
CA VAL A 55 -13.37 -9.40 -5.86
C VAL A 55 -12.71 -8.54 -6.92
N LYS A 56 -12.79 -7.22 -6.76
CA LYS A 56 -12.05 -6.24 -7.55
C LYS A 56 -10.99 -5.57 -6.68
N LEU A 57 -9.79 -5.41 -7.23
CA LEU A 57 -8.70 -4.67 -6.58
C LEU A 57 -8.75 -3.21 -7.02
N GLY A 58 -8.70 -2.29 -6.07
CA GLY A 58 -8.61 -0.86 -6.33
C GLY A 58 -7.17 -0.36 -6.27
N THR A 59 -6.94 0.71 -5.53
CA THR A 59 -5.62 1.27 -5.26
C THR A 59 -4.84 0.37 -4.32
N CYS A 60 -3.60 0.06 -4.71
CA CYS A 60 -2.67 -0.71 -3.90
C CYS A 60 -1.39 0.08 -3.63
N ILE A 61 -0.90 0.00 -2.40
CA ILE A 61 0.36 0.58 -1.93
C ILE A 61 1.19 -0.51 -1.20
N ALA A 62 2.45 -0.23 -0.91
CA ALA A 62 3.21 -1.06 0.03
C ALA A 62 2.56 -0.96 1.43
N ALA A 63 2.40 -2.09 2.13
CA ALA A 63 1.77 -2.08 3.45
C ALA A 63 2.66 -1.38 4.50
N LEU A 64 2.09 -0.49 5.32
CA LEU A 64 2.83 0.30 6.32
C LEU A 64 3.46 -0.58 7.42
N GLU A 65 2.74 -1.58 7.89
CA GLU A 65 3.19 -2.53 8.93
C GLU A 65 3.38 -3.93 8.35
N ALA A 66 4.09 -4.03 7.23
CA ALA A 66 4.33 -5.29 6.56
C ALA A 66 5.05 -6.31 7.47
N SER A 67 4.37 -7.41 7.82
CA SER A 67 4.97 -8.56 8.51
C SER A 67 5.54 -9.58 7.52
N HIS A 68 5.21 -9.45 6.24
CA HIS A 68 5.66 -10.33 5.17
C HIS A 68 6.35 -9.54 4.04
N ALA A 69 7.38 -10.15 3.45
CA ALA A 69 8.10 -9.54 2.33
C ALA A 69 7.18 -9.34 1.13
N GLY A 70 7.16 -8.12 0.58
CA GLY A 70 6.31 -7.76 -0.57
C GLY A 70 4.82 -7.69 -0.24
N GLN A 71 4.44 -7.54 1.03
CA GLN A 71 3.05 -7.32 1.43
C GLN A 71 2.53 -6.00 0.87
N VAL A 72 1.33 -6.03 0.30
CA VAL A 72 0.68 -4.90 -0.34
C VAL A 72 -0.65 -4.63 0.32
N ALA A 73 -0.96 -3.37 0.60
CA ALA A 73 -2.25 -2.94 1.12
C ALA A 73 -3.09 -2.45 -0.06
N CYS A 74 -4.30 -3.00 -0.21
CA CYS A 74 -5.22 -2.64 -1.29
C CYS A 74 -6.60 -2.31 -0.76
N THR A 75 -7.28 -1.34 -1.37
CA THR A 75 -8.74 -1.29 -1.34
C THR A 75 -9.29 -2.43 -2.19
N VAL A 76 -10.40 -3.01 -1.77
CA VAL A 76 -11.07 -4.09 -2.48
C VAL A 76 -12.57 -3.88 -2.46
N SER A 77 -13.21 -4.18 -3.58
CA SER A 77 -14.65 -4.37 -3.65
C SER A 77 -14.94 -5.86 -3.58
N VAL A 78 -15.75 -6.28 -2.61
CA VAL A 78 -16.12 -7.66 -2.36
C VAL A 78 -17.61 -7.84 -2.62
N THR A 79 -17.94 -8.68 -3.58
CA THR A 79 -19.33 -9.03 -3.90
C THR A 79 -19.72 -10.31 -3.18
N LEU A 80 -20.72 -10.22 -2.29
CA LEU A 80 -21.32 -11.32 -1.54
C LEU A 80 -22.82 -11.41 -1.87
N GLY A 81 -23.17 -12.27 -2.82
CA GLY A 81 -24.54 -12.36 -3.32
C GLY A 81 -24.95 -11.06 -4.02
N ALA A 82 -25.97 -10.38 -3.50
CA ALA A 82 -26.44 -9.08 -4.01
C ALA A 82 -25.77 -7.88 -3.31
N ALA A 83 -24.97 -8.11 -2.27
CA ALA A 83 -24.28 -7.05 -1.54
C ALA A 83 -22.88 -6.83 -2.12
N ILE A 84 -22.51 -5.56 -2.29
CA ILE A 84 -21.16 -5.12 -2.66
C ILE A 84 -20.64 -4.28 -1.50
N ASN A 85 -19.47 -4.64 -0.96
CA ASN A 85 -18.83 -3.92 0.12
C ASN A 85 -17.41 -3.54 -0.29
N GLU A 86 -17.05 -2.28 -0.05
CA GLU A 86 -15.68 -1.82 -0.20
C GLU A 86 -14.96 -1.86 1.16
N THR A 87 -13.80 -2.49 1.19
CA THR A 87 -12.97 -2.60 2.40
C THR A 87 -11.48 -2.55 2.02
N GLN A 88 -10.59 -2.61 3.00
CA GLN A 88 -9.14 -2.48 2.82
C GLN A 88 -8.43 -3.67 3.44
N LEU A 89 -7.60 -4.35 2.66
CA LEU A 89 -6.94 -5.60 3.04
C LEU A 89 -5.48 -5.60 2.60
N ASP A 90 -4.65 -6.26 3.40
CA ASP A 90 -3.26 -6.53 3.06
C ASP A 90 -3.13 -7.93 2.45
N PHE A 91 -2.46 -8.01 1.31
CA PHE A 91 -2.16 -9.26 0.61
C PHE A 91 -0.67 -9.59 0.69
N TYR A 92 -0.34 -10.86 0.91
CA TYR A 92 1.03 -11.34 0.89
C TYR A 92 1.11 -12.78 0.37
N LYS A 93 2.29 -13.17 -0.11
CA LYS A 93 2.54 -14.55 -0.54
C LYS A 93 2.97 -15.43 0.63
N GLN A 94 2.30 -16.57 0.78
CA GLN A 94 2.76 -17.69 1.59
C GLN A 94 3.01 -18.88 0.66
N GLY A 95 4.29 -19.09 0.31
CA GLY A 95 4.67 -20.02 -0.75
C GLY A 95 4.12 -19.59 -2.11
N LYS A 96 3.30 -20.42 -2.74
CA LYS A 96 2.67 -20.14 -4.05
C LYS A 96 1.27 -19.53 -3.96
N LYS A 97 0.74 -19.32 -2.74
CA LYS A 97 -0.62 -18.83 -2.52
C LYS A 97 -0.61 -17.42 -1.95
N TRP A 98 -1.64 -16.66 -2.28
CA TRP A 98 -1.94 -15.40 -1.64
C TRP A 98 -2.73 -15.63 -0.36
N LYS A 99 -2.39 -14.86 0.66
CA LYS A 99 -3.14 -14.72 1.91
C LYS A 99 -3.56 -13.28 2.07
N THR A 100 -4.57 -13.07 2.91
CA THR A 100 -5.04 -11.74 3.23
C THR A 100 -5.18 -11.56 4.73
N GLN A 101 -5.07 -10.31 5.18
CA GLN A 101 -5.38 -9.89 6.54
C GLN A 101 -5.95 -8.47 6.54
N PRO A 102 -6.59 -8.00 7.62
CA PRO A 102 -6.99 -6.61 7.75
C PRO A 102 -5.83 -5.64 7.54
N SER A 103 -6.06 -4.52 6.85
CA SER A 103 -5.01 -3.55 6.58
C SER A 103 -4.76 -2.62 7.76
N ALA A 104 -3.49 -2.35 8.05
CA ALA A 104 -3.06 -1.23 8.90
C ALA A 104 -2.88 0.08 8.10
N SER A 105 -3.04 0.04 6.78
CA SER A 105 -2.80 1.19 5.87
C SER A 105 -4.09 1.95 5.52
N GLN A 106 -5.12 1.83 6.35
CA GLN A 106 -6.47 2.35 6.05
C GLN A 106 -6.49 3.86 5.81
N ASP A 107 -5.70 4.61 6.57
CA ASP A 107 -5.60 6.07 6.46
C ASP A 107 -4.82 6.54 5.21
N GLN A 108 -4.15 5.63 4.49
CA GLN A 108 -3.39 5.94 3.27
C GLN A 108 -4.09 5.49 1.99
N LEU A 109 -5.09 4.64 2.12
CA LEU A 109 -5.87 4.14 1.02
C LEU A 109 -7.10 5.03 0.83
N PRO A 110 -7.45 5.41 -0.41
CA PRO A 110 -8.64 6.21 -0.65
C PRO A 110 -9.90 5.44 -0.25
N PHE A 111 -10.88 6.13 0.30
CA PHE A 111 -12.21 5.57 0.54
C PHE A 111 -13.29 6.66 0.37
N PRO A 112 -14.26 6.48 -0.55
CA PRO A 112 -14.36 5.39 -1.51
C PRO A 112 -13.21 5.45 -2.54
N ASP A 113 -12.76 4.30 -3.03
CA ASP A 113 -11.67 4.21 -4.00
C ASP A 113 -12.17 4.48 -5.42
N PRO A 114 -11.70 5.53 -6.10
CA PRO A 114 -12.14 5.85 -7.46
C PRO A 114 -11.95 4.70 -8.45
N LYS A 115 -10.97 3.81 -8.25
CA LYS A 115 -10.70 2.68 -9.16
C LYS A 115 -11.73 1.55 -9.09
N LEU A 116 -12.54 1.52 -8.04
CA LEU A 116 -13.58 0.51 -7.87
C LEU A 116 -14.92 0.92 -8.48
N HIS A 117 -15.01 2.17 -8.95
CA HIS A 117 -16.24 2.78 -9.49
C HIS A 117 -16.09 3.33 -10.91
N GLU A 118 -14.95 3.06 -11.57
CA GLU A 118 -14.69 3.42 -12.97
C GLU A 118 -15.28 2.43 -13.99
#